data_AF-A0A367H808-F1
#
_entry.id   AF-A0A367H808-F1
#
_cell.length_a   1.000
_cell.length_b   1.000
_cell.length_c   1.000
_cell.angle_alpha   90.00
_cell.angle_beta   90.00
_cell.angle_gamma   90.00
#
_symmetry.space_group_name_H-M   'P 1'
#
loop_
_entity.id
_entity.type
_entity.pdbx_description
1 polymer ?
#
loop_
_entity_poly.entity_id
_entity_poly.type
_entity_poly.pdbx_seq_one_letter_code
_entity_poly.pdbx_strand_id
1 'polypeptide(L)' 'MPSTFDVAVAEHPCRAVVAVSGELDLDTCPYVIEATGALSLHGQTLIMDLSAVTFMDSVGLNLLLRLRQRAEEEGV' A
#
# COMPACT_ATOMS: atom_id res chain seq x y z
N MET A 1 10.07 17.78 13.21
CA MET A 1 8.96 18.03 12.29
C MET A 1 8.24 16.69 12.18
N PRO A 2 6.98 16.52 12.60
CA PRO A 2 6.34 15.22 12.42
C PRO A 2 6.19 14.98 10.92
N SER A 3 6.81 13.93 10.41
CA SER A 3 6.52 13.36 9.11
C SER A 3 5.03 13.05 9.11
N THR A 4 4.23 13.85 8.41
CA THR A 4 2.78 13.62 8.34
C THR A 4 2.59 12.42 7.43
N PHE A 5 2.50 11.24 8.04
CA PHE A 5 2.17 10.02 7.35
C PHE A 5 0.67 10.03 7.03
N ASP A 6 0.32 9.71 5.78
CA ASP A 6 -1.06 9.63 5.33
C ASP A 6 -1.24 8.48 4.34
N VAL A 7 -2.41 7.85 4.38
CA VAL A 7 -2.80 6.75 3.48
C VAL A 7 -4.19 7.03 2.95
N ALA A 8 -4.28 7.26 1.64
CA ALA A 8 -5.54 7.46 0.96
C ALA A 8 -5.87 6.26 0.07
N VAL A 9 -7.13 5.82 0.10
CA VAL A 9 -7.62 4.71 -0.71
C VAL A 9 -8.69 5.23 -1.67
N ALA A 10 -8.52 4.95 -2.96
CA ALA A 10 -9.49 5.24 -4.00
C ALA A 10 -9.84 3.96 -4.77
N GLU A 11 -11.06 3.49 -4.59
CA GLU A 11 -11.59 2.32 -5.30
C GLU A 11 -12.25 2.75 -6.62
N HIS A 12 -11.94 2.01 -7.68
CA HIS A 12 -12.53 2.17 -9.01
C HIS A 12 -12.99 0.80 -9.54
N PRO A 13 -13.88 0.75 -10.55
CA PRO A 13 -14.49 -0.52 -10.99
C PRO A 13 -13.52 -1.64 -11.42
N CYS A 14 -12.28 -1.33 -11.80
CA CYS A 14 -11.28 -2.32 -12.23
C CYS A 14 -9.93 -2.14 -11.54
N ARG A 15 -9.80 -1.24 -10.56
CA ARG A 15 -8.54 -0.96 -9.89
C ARG A 15 -8.76 -0.30 -8.53
N ALA A 16 -7.88 -0.59 -7.59
CA ALA A 16 -7.78 0.14 -6.34
C ALA A 16 -6.46 0.90 -6.31
N VAL A 17 -6.49 2.18 -5.95
CA VAL A 17 -5.29 3.01 -5.78
C VAL A 17 -5.10 3.28 -4.30
N VAL A 18 -3.93 2.93 -3.78
CA VAL A 18 -3.50 3.24 -2.41
C VAL A 18 -2.34 4.22 -2.50
N ALA A 19 -2.62 5.47 -2.17
CA ALA A 19 -1.63 6.54 -2.14
C ALA A 19 -1.04 6.68 -0.75
N VAL A 20 0.28 6.63 -0.65
CA VAL A 20 1.02 6.73 0.62
C VAL A 20 1.90 7.97 0.58
N SER A 21 1.83 8.76 1.64
CA SER A 21 2.66 9.95 1.83
C SER A 21 3.46 9.84 3.13
N GLY A 22 4.72 10.30 3.10
CA GLY A 22 5.61 10.27 4.27
C GLY A 22 6.58 9.08 4.25
N GLU A 23 6.75 8.41 5.39
CA GLU A 23 7.75 7.36 5.56
C GLU A 23 7.09 5.97 5.61
N LEU A 24 7.79 4.95 5.08
CA LEU A 24 7.40 3.55 5.16
C LEU A 24 8.41 2.78 6.02
N ASP A 25 8.08 2.64 7.30
CA ASP A 25 8.91 2.01 8.31
C ASP A 25 8.08 1.08 9.23
N LEU A 26 8.70 0.58 10.30
CA LEU A 26 8.04 -0.29 11.26
C LEU A 26 6.80 0.33 11.94
N ASP A 27 6.74 1.65 12.07
CA ASP A 27 5.65 2.37 12.72
C ASP A 27 4.50 2.67 11.75
N THR A 28 4.80 2.92 10.47
CA THR A 28 3.81 3.33 9.47
C THR A 28 3.28 2.19 8.59
N CYS A 29 4.08 1.15 8.35
CA CYS A 29 3.69 0.00 7.54
C CYS A 29 2.38 -0.70 8.01
N PRO A 30 2.10 -0.83 9.33
CA PRO A 30 0.84 -1.43 9.78
C PRO A 30 -0.42 -0.76 9.23
N TYR A 31 -0.42 0.57 9.06
CA TYR A 31 -1.57 1.31 8.51
C TYR A 31 -1.82 0.99 7.03
N VAL A 32 -0.74 0.80 6.25
CA VAL A 32 -0.87 0.40 4.84
C VAL A 32 -1.38 -1.04 4.72
N ILE A 33 -0.95 -1.92 5.63
CA ILE A 33 -1.47 -3.31 5.70
C ILE A 33 -2.97 -3.29 6.00
N GLU A 34 -3.41 -2.47 6.95
CA GLU A 34 -4.83 -2.35 7.28
C GLU A 34 -5.64 -1.82 6.08
N ALA A 35 -5.18 -0.74 5.45
CA ALA A 35 -5.83 -0.12 4.31
C ALA A 35 -5.94 -1.08 3.10
N THR A 36 -4.87 -1.79 2.79
CA THR A 36 -4.85 -2.78 1.69
C THR A 36 -5.58 -4.07 2.06
N GLY A 37 -5.60 -4.45 3.34
CA GLY A 37 -6.30 -5.61 3.89
C GLY A 37 -7.81 -5.56 3.68
N ALA A 38 -8.39 -4.35 3.72
CA ALA A 38 -9.81 -4.12 3.49
C ALA A 38 -10.23 -4.23 2.01
N LEU A 39 -9.28 -4.18 1.07
CA LEU A 39 -9.54 -4.24 -0.37
C LEU A 39 -9.72 -5.69 -0.85
N SER A 40 -10.69 -5.92 -1.73
CA SER A 40 -10.82 -7.18 -2.48
C SER A 40 -10.12 -7.03 -3.83
N LEU A 41 -9.08 -7.81 -4.09
CA LEU A 41 -8.28 -7.67 -5.32
C LEU A 41 -8.83 -8.53 -6.46
N HIS A 42 -9.82 -9.41 -6.24
CA HIS A 42 -10.40 -10.29 -7.26
C HIS A 42 -10.72 -9.57 -8.59
N GLY A 43 -9.86 -9.73 -9.60
CA GLY A 43 -9.99 -9.11 -10.92
C GLY A 43 -9.74 -7.59 -10.97
N GLN A 44 -9.19 -6.99 -9.91
CA GLN A 44 -8.88 -5.57 -9.80
C GLN A 44 -7.39 -5.32 -9.66
N THR A 45 -6.83 -4.40 -10.46
CA THR A 45 -5.42 -4.02 -10.32
C THR A 45 -5.20 -3.18 -9.05
N LEU A 46 -4.31 -3.62 -8.16
CA LEU A 46 -3.82 -2.79 -7.05
C LEU A 46 -2.69 -1.88 -7.52
N ILE A 47 -2.88 -0.57 -7.37
CA ILE A 47 -1.88 0.44 -7.68
C ILE A 47 -1.41 1.07 -6.37
N MET A 48 -0.13 0.93 -6.06
CA MET A 48 0.52 1.64 -4.96
C MET A 48 1.11 2.95 -5.50
N ASP A 49 0.54 4.09 -5.13
CA ASP A 49 1.14 5.40 -5.43
C ASP A 49 2.07 5.78 -4.29
N LEU A 50 3.38 5.67 -4.56
CA LEU A 50 4.46 5.96 -3.62
C LEU A 50 5.19 7.26 -3.97
N SER A 51 4.62 8.10 -4.84
CA SER A 51 5.26 9.34 -5.33
C SER A 51 5.56 10.35 -4.22
N ALA A 52 4.79 10.32 -3.13
CA ALA A 52 4.97 11.16 -1.94
C ALA A 52 5.68 10.45 -0.78
N VAL A 53 6.21 9.23 -1.00
CA VAL A 53 7.02 8.52 0.00
C VAL A 53 8.43 9.09 0.00
N THR A 54 8.88 9.59 1.14
CA THR A 54 10.18 10.23 1.32
C THR A 54 11.26 9.27 1.79
N PHE A 55 10.87 8.16 2.42
CA PHE A 55 11.78 7.15 2.95
C PHE A 55 11.09 5.78 3.01
N MET A 56 11.85 4.71 2.78
CA MET A 56 11.39 3.33 2.92
C MET A 56 12.54 2.46 3.45
N ASP A 57 12.29 1.74 4.55
CA ASP A 57 13.24 0.77 5.10
C ASP A 57 13.00 -0.65 4.55
N SER A 58 13.66 -1.64 5.16
CA SER A 58 13.47 -3.05 4.78
C SER A 58 12.09 -3.59 5.15
N VAL A 59 11.40 -3.02 6.14
CA VAL A 59 10.02 -3.36 6.49
C VAL A 59 9.07 -2.88 5.39
N GLY A 60 9.24 -1.64 4.93
CA GLY A 60 8.49 -1.07 3.80
C GLY A 60 8.68 -1.86 2.50
N LEU A 61 9.90 -2.31 2.21
CA LEU A 61 10.13 -3.17 1.04
C LEU A 61 9.46 -4.55 1.17
N ASN A 62 9.57 -5.18 2.35
CA ASN A 62 8.91 -6.46 2.61
C ASN A 62 7.38 -6.36 2.52
N LEU A 63 6.80 -5.22 2.92
CA LEU A 63 5.38 -4.94 2.74
C LEU A 63 4.98 -5.02 1.26
N LEU A 64 5.71 -4.35 0.37
CA LEU A 64 5.41 -4.39 -1.07
C LEU A 64 5.50 -5.79 -1.66
N LEU A 65 6.49 -6.59 -1.23
CA LEU A 65 6.62 -7.99 -1.64
C LEU A 65 5.42 -8.83 -1.21
N ARG A 66 4.94 -8.63 0.02
CA ARG A 66 3.74 -9.32 0.53
C ARG A 66 2.48 -8.91 -0.22
N LEU A 67 2.33 -7.62 -0.53
CA LEU A 67 1.19 -7.13 -1.32
C LEU A 67 1.19 -7.70 -2.73
N ARG A 68 2.36 -7.80 -3.36
CA ARG A 68 2.51 -8.45 -4.66
C ARG A 68 2.14 -9.93 -4.60
N GLN A 69 2.66 -10.68 -3.62
CA GLN A 69 2.35 -12.10 -3.46
C GLN A 69 0.83 -12.31 -3.27
N ARG A 70 0.19 -11.46 -2.48
CA ARG A 70 -1.26 -11.49 -2.28
C ARG A 70 -2.03 -11.20 -3.58
N ALA A 71 -1.60 -10.20 -4.36
CA ALA A 71 -2.22 -9.89 -5.64
C ALA A 71 -2.12 -11.08 -6.61
N GLU A 72 -0.95 -11.72 -6.68
CA GLU A 72 -0.74 -12.93 -7.50
C GLU A 72 -1.64 -14.10 -7.04
N GLU A 73 -1.85 -14.27 -5.72
CA GLU A 73 -2.76 -15.28 -5.15
C GLU A 73 -4.24 -15.00 -5.43
N GLU A 74 -4.65 -13.72 -5.47
CA GLU A 74 -6.00 -13.29 -5.81
C GLU A 74 -6.26 -13.20 -7.33
N GLY A 75 -5.28 -13.56 -8.16
CA GLY A 75 -5.39 -13.66 -9.62
C GLY A 75 -5.27 -12.33 -10.36
N VAL A 76 -4.52 -11.38 -9.78
CA VAL A 76 -4.23 -10.04 -10.33
C VAL A 76 -2.80 -9.95 -10.84
#